data_AF-A0A3B0Z1C6-F1
#
_entry.id   AF-A0A3B0Z1C6-F1
#
_cell.length_a   1.000
_cell.length_b   1.000
_cell.length_c   1.000
_cell.angle_alpha   90.00
_cell.angle_beta   90.00
_cell.angle_gamma   90.00
#
_symmetry.space_group_name_H-M   'P 1'
#
loop_
_entity.id
_entity.type
_entity.pdbx_description
1 polymer ?
#
loop_
_entity_poly.entity_id
_entity_poly.type
_entity_poly.pdbx_seq_one_letter_code
_entity_poly.pdbx_strand_id
1 'polypeptide(L)'
;MKNTLRLVALFATLFAMGSTASAHGKRHGGHHASHKSIVINAFVPASIGGVFVDDPNNPRISISIPAGALSADAKLIVKRKRHAHSPGRTLTAAGSVYKIWLRSAHHGWRPLTLGQPMEVALATDSAPKHPQLGEVAIYRDGGWNRMMANFYRASDSTVLTRTKNTRPFLRAVFRTLQARSGPEVERGRELYTEETWGDEAIWGDFYELHKVLNNVTPNMAVGIGAQVDISKVPQFIVDVMLSDNFAAKQAALDDPAVARALLKADAIVGVRGVYDDPDNPDMMTSVGLTCAICHVTVKPTPFQLQADADPVSLPIGPLVFGPPNTRMDAGLLLSFTPRVQSGSENINIADYQNWGPGRIDPRFFPNNPFNDGVFNPSSIPQHWNYLDLAEQGYAATWIGVLQTRPDNHSLASAPECGIDLVLDRNGAWGTPNASIQDIEIGNPLPQEFLDKLEVAEITEPGNDLLKQDLLDVEAFLQSIVSPAPGPFDQARAEQGWRLFYGKANCAACHSSGEGTGAEGKYFTNIVENPPQGLLSIGIKTPGLRGLAFTAPYFHDGSAATLADVVQRYTSADISEVPDLSAEEQMALVEYMKSL
;
A
#
# COMPACT_ATOMS: atom_id res chain seq x y z
N MET A 1 -34.96 -60.21 -29.69
CA MET A 1 -34.27 -59.49 -28.61
C MET A 1 -32.84 -59.21 -29.04
N LYS A 2 -32.47 -57.91 -29.14
CA LYS A 2 -31.14 -57.26 -28.97
C LYS A 2 -29.95 -57.81 -29.78
N ASN A 3 -29.05 -57.02 -30.34
CA ASN A 3 -28.92 -55.58 -30.56
C ASN A 3 -27.83 -55.42 -31.62
N THR A 4 -28.07 -54.51 -32.56
CA THR A 4 -27.22 -54.12 -33.68
C THR A 4 -26.08 -53.19 -33.24
N LEU A 5 -24.85 -53.50 -33.65
CA LEU A 5 -23.73 -52.55 -33.75
C LEU A 5 -23.45 -52.33 -35.26
N ARG A 6 -23.59 -51.10 -35.75
CA ARG A 6 -22.92 -50.66 -36.99
C ARG A 6 -22.56 -49.18 -36.91
N LEU A 7 -21.31 -48.91 -37.28
CA LEU A 7 -20.72 -47.62 -37.63
C LEU A 7 -21.65 -46.75 -38.48
N VAL A 8 -21.76 -45.46 -38.14
CA VAL A 8 -21.96 -44.37 -39.10
C VAL A 8 -21.17 -43.15 -38.61
N ALA A 9 -20.22 -42.72 -39.42
CA ALA A 9 -19.61 -41.40 -39.36
C ALA A 9 -20.57 -40.35 -39.93
N LEU A 10 -20.69 -39.16 -39.34
CA LEU A 10 -21.35 -38.03 -40.01
C LEU A 10 -20.81 -36.65 -39.58
N PHE A 11 -20.09 -36.06 -40.54
CA PHE A 11 -20.06 -34.66 -40.99
C PHE A 11 -19.86 -33.47 -40.02
N ALA A 12 -18.72 -32.81 -40.23
CA ALA A 12 -18.49 -31.40 -39.98
C ALA A 12 -19.14 -30.52 -41.06
N THR A 13 -19.62 -29.33 -40.68
CA THR A 13 -19.99 -28.24 -41.59
C THR A 13 -19.51 -26.90 -41.03
N LEU A 14 -18.31 -26.48 -41.45
CA LEU A 14 -17.88 -25.09 -41.46
C LEU A 14 -18.46 -24.42 -42.71
N PHE A 15 -19.24 -23.35 -42.54
CA PHE A 15 -19.59 -22.46 -43.65
C PHE A 15 -18.52 -21.37 -43.80
N ALA A 16 -17.62 -21.55 -44.75
CA ALA A 16 -16.75 -20.50 -45.26
C ALA A 16 -17.27 -20.08 -46.64
N MET A 17 -17.89 -18.89 -46.73
CA MET A 17 -18.20 -18.29 -48.03
C MET A 17 -16.97 -17.56 -48.57
N GLY A 18 -16.21 -18.25 -49.41
CA GLY A 18 -15.23 -17.63 -50.29
C GLY A 18 -15.92 -17.00 -51.49
N SER A 19 -15.69 -15.70 -51.72
CA SER A 19 -16.03 -15.03 -52.98
C SER A 19 -14.81 -15.00 -53.88
N THR A 20 -15.05 -15.26 -55.15
CA THR A 20 -14.10 -15.56 -56.22
C THR A 20 -13.24 -14.35 -56.61
N ALA A 21 -11.93 -14.58 -56.71
CA ALA A 21 -11.00 -13.67 -57.36
C ALA A 21 -11.05 -13.88 -58.88
N SER A 22 -11.30 -12.80 -59.63
CA SER A 22 -11.00 -12.72 -61.06
C SER A 22 -9.90 -11.69 -61.26
N ALA A 23 -8.79 -12.12 -61.87
CA ALA A 23 -7.64 -11.31 -62.18
C ALA A 23 -7.79 -10.69 -63.58
N HIS A 24 -7.66 -9.37 -63.70
CA HIS A 24 -7.02 -8.67 -64.82
C HIS A 24 -6.89 -7.16 -64.53
N GLY A 25 -5.70 -6.59 -64.76
CA GLY A 25 -5.52 -5.13 -64.89
C GLY A 25 -4.28 -4.55 -64.19
N LYS A 26 -3.27 -4.18 -64.98
CA LYS A 26 -2.03 -3.50 -64.57
C LYS A 26 -2.24 -2.05 -64.11
N ARG A 27 -1.40 -1.64 -63.15
CA ARG A 27 -0.76 -0.33 -62.91
C ARG A 27 -1.64 0.94 -62.89
N HIS A 28 -1.77 1.54 -61.70
CA HIS A 28 -1.24 2.85 -61.28
C HIS A 28 -2.09 3.39 -60.13
N GLY A 29 -1.43 3.91 -59.08
CA GLY A 29 -2.08 4.70 -58.03
C GLY A 29 -1.52 4.38 -56.65
N GLY A 30 -0.60 5.23 -56.18
CA GLY A 30 -0.24 5.27 -54.77
C GLY A 30 -1.47 5.64 -53.96
N HIS A 31 -2.06 4.65 -53.28
CA HIS A 31 -3.11 4.91 -52.31
C HIS A 31 -2.48 5.35 -51.00
N HIS A 32 -2.54 6.66 -50.73
CA HIS A 32 -2.62 7.14 -49.36
C HIS A 32 -3.79 6.43 -48.69
N ALA A 33 -3.51 5.45 -47.83
CA ALA A 33 -4.51 4.81 -47.00
C ALA A 33 -5.15 5.88 -46.11
N SER A 34 -6.35 6.33 -46.47
CA SER A 34 -7.11 7.21 -45.59
C SER A 34 -7.48 6.38 -44.35
N HIS A 35 -6.76 6.58 -43.24
CA HIS A 35 -7.14 5.96 -41.96
C HIS A 35 -8.56 6.39 -41.63
N LYS A 36 -9.54 5.48 -41.80
CA LYS A 36 -10.96 5.72 -41.51
C LYS A 36 -11.08 6.13 -40.05
N SER A 37 -11.82 7.21 -39.80
CA SER A 37 -12.06 7.65 -38.42
C SER A 37 -12.91 6.66 -37.63
N ILE A 38 -13.74 5.85 -38.30
CA ILE A 38 -14.51 4.76 -37.71
C ILE A 38 -13.68 3.49 -37.87
N VAL A 39 -13.32 2.88 -36.75
CA VAL A 39 -12.47 1.68 -36.69
C VAL A 39 -13.26 0.42 -36.34
N ILE A 40 -14.41 0.55 -35.66
CA ILE A 40 -15.36 -0.54 -35.42
C ILE A 40 -16.76 -0.04 -35.76
N ASN A 41 -17.53 -0.86 -36.48
CA ASN A 41 -18.94 -0.61 -36.81
C ASN A 41 -19.66 -1.97 -36.87
N ALA A 42 -20.27 -2.38 -35.76
CA ALA A 42 -20.83 -3.72 -35.59
C ALA A 42 -22.27 -3.67 -35.04
N PHE A 43 -23.05 -4.69 -35.37
CA PHE A 43 -24.30 -5.01 -34.68
C PHE A 43 -23.99 -5.87 -33.46
N VAL A 44 -24.67 -5.62 -32.35
CA VAL A 44 -24.49 -6.30 -31.07
C VAL A 44 -25.84 -6.82 -30.60
N PRO A 45 -26.13 -8.12 -30.76
CA PRO A 45 -27.34 -8.72 -30.20
C PRO A 45 -27.30 -8.66 -28.68
N ALA A 46 -28.37 -8.19 -28.03
CA ALA A 46 -28.41 -8.04 -26.57
C ALA A 46 -28.27 -9.38 -25.84
N SER A 47 -28.87 -10.44 -26.39
CA SER A 47 -28.84 -11.78 -25.81
C SER A 47 -27.47 -12.45 -25.86
N ILE A 48 -26.59 -12.05 -26.79
CA ILE A 48 -25.31 -12.74 -27.06
C ILE A 48 -24.12 -11.86 -26.67
N GLY A 49 -24.19 -10.55 -26.88
CA GLY A 49 -23.04 -9.65 -26.71
C GLY A 49 -21.98 -9.88 -27.79
N GLY A 50 -20.70 -9.80 -27.43
CA GLY A 50 -19.58 -10.11 -28.32
C GLY A 50 -18.27 -9.41 -27.95
N VAL A 51 -17.19 -9.80 -28.64
CA VAL A 51 -15.86 -9.17 -28.59
C VAL A 51 -15.59 -8.51 -29.94
N PHE A 52 -15.24 -7.23 -29.92
CA PHE A 52 -15.07 -6.40 -31.11
C PHE A 52 -13.72 -5.71 -31.09
N VAL A 53 -12.94 -5.90 -32.16
CA VAL A 53 -11.59 -5.33 -32.30
C VAL A 53 -11.48 -4.45 -33.53
N ASP A 54 -10.58 -3.46 -33.51
CA ASP A 54 -10.30 -2.61 -34.68
C ASP A 54 -9.43 -3.30 -35.73
N ASP A 55 -8.55 -4.19 -35.30
CA ASP A 55 -7.71 -5.04 -36.14
C ASP A 55 -7.69 -6.47 -35.57
N PRO A 56 -7.96 -7.51 -36.39
CA PRO A 56 -8.01 -8.89 -35.92
C PRO A 56 -6.65 -9.50 -35.59
N ASN A 57 -5.55 -8.91 -36.08
CA ASN A 57 -4.19 -9.43 -35.89
C ASN A 57 -3.40 -8.62 -34.85
N ASN A 58 -3.65 -7.30 -34.76
CA ASN A 58 -2.97 -6.43 -33.82
C ASN A 58 -3.93 -5.37 -33.25
N PRO A 59 -4.85 -5.77 -32.36
CA PRO A 59 -5.89 -4.89 -31.85
C PRO A 59 -5.29 -3.74 -31.03
N ARG A 60 -5.61 -2.50 -31.41
CA ARG A 60 -5.30 -1.32 -30.60
C ARG A 60 -6.43 -0.96 -29.65
N ILE A 61 -7.64 -1.40 -29.98
CA ILE A 61 -8.79 -1.38 -29.07
C ILE A 61 -9.56 -2.69 -29.20
N SER A 62 -9.93 -3.27 -28.05
CA SER A 62 -10.90 -4.35 -27.96
C SER A 62 -12.06 -3.91 -27.05
N ILE A 63 -13.29 -4.27 -27.42
CA ILE A 63 -14.49 -4.04 -26.62
C ILE A 63 -15.20 -5.37 -26.44
N SER A 64 -15.34 -5.80 -25.19
CA SER A 64 -16.07 -7.00 -24.82
C SER A 64 -17.37 -6.63 -24.13
N ILE A 65 -18.49 -7.06 -24.69
CA ILE A 65 -19.84 -6.82 -24.17
C ILE A 65 -20.40 -8.18 -23.74
N PRO A 66 -20.70 -8.42 -22.44
CA PRO A 66 -21.25 -9.68 -21.99
C PRO A 66 -22.64 -9.97 -22.58
N ALA A 67 -22.96 -11.25 -22.74
CA ALA A 67 -24.31 -11.69 -23.07
C ALA A 67 -25.33 -11.18 -22.05
N GLY A 68 -26.48 -10.67 -22.50
CA GLY A 68 -27.53 -10.11 -21.66
C GLY A 68 -27.18 -8.77 -21.00
N ALA A 69 -26.00 -8.19 -21.26
CA ALA A 69 -25.61 -6.92 -20.64
C ALA A 69 -26.44 -5.74 -21.16
N LEU A 70 -26.94 -5.81 -22.39
CA LEU A 70 -27.66 -4.73 -23.05
C LEU A 70 -29.17 -4.81 -22.81
N SER A 71 -29.81 -3.66 -22.62
CA SER A 71 -31.28 -3.60 -22.52
C SER A 71 -32.03 -3.82 -23.83
N ALA A 72 -31.34 -3.70 -24.98
CA ALA A 72 -31.86 -3.96 -26.32
C ALA A 72 -30.70 -4.15 -27.31
N ASP A 73 -30.99 -4.73 -28.48
CA ASP A 73 -30.00 -4.86 -29.56
C ASP A 73 -29.38 -3.50 -29.90
N ALA A 74 -28.08 -3.50 -30.17
CA ALA A 74 -27.31 -2.28 -30.31
C ALA A 74 -26.46 -2.24 -31.58
N LYS A 75 -26.06 -1.03 -31.95
CA LYS A 75 -25.00 -0.77 -32.91
C LYS A 75 -23.81 -0.16 -32.17
N LEU A 76 -22.67 -0.84 -32.24
CA LEU A 76 -21.39 -0.37 -31.72
C LEU A 76 -20.65 0.39 -32.81
N ILE A 77 -20.30 1.65 -32.52
CA ILE A 77 -19.48 2.50 -33.39
C ILE A 77 -18.31 3.01 -32.57
N VAL A 78 -17.09 2.72 -33.02
CA VAL A 78 -15.86 3.21 -32.39
C VAL A 78 -15.14 4.11 -33.35
N LYS A 79 -14.80 5.31 -32.87
CA LYS A 79 -14.06 6.31 -33.64
C LYS A 79 -12.71 6.60 -33.03
N ARG A 80 -11.64 6.39 -33.79
CA ARG A 80 -10.29 6.84 -33.42
C ARG A 80 -10.17 8.34 -33.73
N LYS A 81 -9.67 9.12 -32.76
CA LYS A 81 -9.42 10.56 -32.91
C LYS A 81 -7.96 10.81 -33.24
N ARG A 82 -7.71 11.67 -34.24
CA ARG A 82 -6.36 12.10 -34.64
C ARG A 82 -5.84 13.25 -33.78
N HIS A 83 -6.73 14.14 -33.37
CA HIS A 83 -6.42 15.27 -32.50
C HIS A 83 -7.26 15.15 -31.24
N ALA A 84 -6.60 15.25 -30.10
CA ALA A 84 -7.20 15.23 -28.78
C ALA A 84 -6.36 16.07 -27.83
N HIS A 85 -7.00 16.63 -26.81
CA HIS A 85 -6.31 17.35 -25.76
C HIS A 85 -5.30 16.44 -25.05
N SER A 86 -4.15 17.01 -24.68
CA SER A 86 -3.19 16.33 -23.81
C SER A 86 -3.82 16.09 -22.43
N PRO A 87 -3.50 14.96 -21.77
CA PRO A 87 -4.14 14.61 -20.50
C PRO A 87 -3.73 15.52 -19.32
N GLY A 88 -2.53 16.11 -19.35
CA GLY A 88 -2.09 17.11 -18.36
C GLY A 88 -1.87 16.53 -16.95
N ARG A 89 -1.39 17.37 -16.01
CA ARG A 89 -1.09 16.98 -14.61
C ARG A 89 -0.12 15.78 -14.55
N THR A 90 -0.42 14.77 -13.73
CA THR A 90 0.34 13.53 -13.57
C THR A 90 0.09 12.49 -14.67
N LEU A 91 -0.81 12.79 -15.62
CA LEU A 91 -1.20 11.88 -16.69
C LEU A 91 -0.44 12.22 -17.98
N THR A 92 0.25 11.22 -18.53
CA THR A 92 0.93 11.31 -19.83
C THR A 92 0.19 10.47 -20.87
N ALA A 93 0.24 10.92 -22.12
CA ALA A 93 -0.35 10.18 -23.22
C ALA A 93 0.41 8.86 -23.42
N ALA A 94 -0.32 7.73 -23.37
CA ALA A 94 0.28 6.41 -23.57
C ALA A 94 -0.34 5.65 -24.75
N GLY A 95 -1.22 6.28 -25.53
CA GLY A 95 -1.84 5.62 -26.67
C GLY A 95 -2.89 6.48 -27.37
N SER A 96 -3.61 5.81 -28.28
CA SER A 96 -4.65 6.43 -29.11
C SER A 96 -5.91 6.79 -28.33
N VAL A 97 -6.69 7.71 -28.90
CA VAL A 97 -7.91 8.24 -28.30
C VAL A 97 -9.14 7.72 -29.06
N TYR A 98 -10.13 7.20 -28.33
CA TYR A 98 -11.30 6.53 -28.90
C TYR A 98 -12.61 7.07 -28.33
N LYS A 99 -13.53 7.43 -29.21
CA LYS A 99 -14.94 7.70 -28.85
C LYS A 99 -15.77 6.48 -29.18
N ILE A 100 -16.37 5.87 -28.16
CA ILE A 100 -17.21 4.69 -28.29
C ILE A 100 -18.66 5.14 -28.25
N TRP A 101 -19.50 4.59 -29.13
CA TRP A 101 -20.94 4.81 -29.15
C TRP A 101 -21.65 3.48 -29.28
N LEU A 102 -22.35 3.12 -28.21
CA LEU A 102 -23.30 2.02 -28.18
C LEU A 102 -24.71 2.63 -28.18
N ARG A 103 -25.48 2.36 -29.23
CA ARG A 103 -26.82 2.93 -29.42
C ARG A 103 -27.81 1.83 -29.81
N SER A 104 -29.07 1.99 -29.42
CA SER A 104 -30.15 1.08 -29.85
C SER A 104 -30.11 0.89 -31.37
N ALA A 105 -30.25 -0.36 -31.81
CA ALA A 105 -30.38 -0.72 -33.21
C ALA A 105 -31.77 -0.34 -33.75
N HIS A 106 -32.76 -0.20 -32.87
CA HIS A 106 -34.11 0.23 -33.21
C HIS A 106 -34.32 1.72 -32.93
N HIS A 107 -35.03 2.41 -33.83
CA HIS A 107 -35.45 3.79 -33.65
C HIS A 107 -36.52 3.87 -32.56
N GLY A 108 -36.11 4.19 -31.33
CA GLY A 108 -37.00 4.36 -30.18
C GLY A 108 -36.45 5.40 -29.20
N TRP A 109 -37.35 5.96 -28.39
CA TRP A 109 -37.04 7.01 -27.41
C TRP A 109 -36.34 6.50 -26.13
N ARG A 110 -36.33 5.19 -25.88
CA ARG A 110 -35.70 4.62 -24.67
C ARG A 110 -34.17 4.62 -24.80
N PRO A 111 -33.44 5.22 -23.84
CA PRO A 111 -31.99 5.13 -23.82
C PRO A 111 -31.51 3.68 -23.68
N LEU A 112 -30.49 3.30 -24.45
CA LEU A 112 -29.81 2.03 -24.26
C LEU A 112 -29.03 2.07 -22.93
N THR A 113 -29.12 0.99 -22.16
CA THR A 113 -28.44 0.84 -20.87
C THR A 113 -27.65 -0.47 -20.84
N LEU A 114 -26.63 -0.51 -19.97
CA LEU A 114 -25.80 -1.67 -19.69
C LEU A 114 -26.09 -2.15 -18.25
N GLY A 115 -26.75 -3.29 -18.10
CA GLY A 115 -26.98 -3.94 -16.80
C GLY A 115 -25.67 -4.42 -16.19
N GLN A 116 -24.79 -4.99 -17.02
CA GLN A 116 -23.42 -5.35 -16.71
C GLN A 116 -22.44 -4.46 -17.48
N PRO A 117 -21.30 -4.07 -16.89
CA PRO A 117 -20.33 -3.23 -17.58
C PRO A 117 -19.72 -3.94 -18.78
N MET A 118 -19.46 -3.19 -19.85
CA MET A 118 -18.56 -3.65 -20.92
C MET A 118 -17.11 -3.49 -20.48
N GLU A 119 -16.23 -4.30 -21.05
CA GLU A 119 -14.79 -4.19 -20.89
C GLU A 119 -14.18 -3.52 -22.13
N VAL A 120 -13.24 -2.61 -21.91
CA VAL A 120 -12.50 -1.93 -22.97
C VAL A 120 -11.01 -2.14 -22.70
N ALA A 121 -10.30 -2.76 -23.64
CA ALA A 121 -8.84 -2.85 -23.62
C ALA A 121 -8.25 -1.86 -24.62
N LEU A 122 -7.30 -1.04 -24.18
CA LEU A 122 -6.59 -0.07 -25.02
C LEU A 122 -5.10 -0.41 -25.03
N ALA A 123 -4.54 -0.57 -26.22
CA ALA A 123 -3.10 -0.74 -26.37
C ALA A 123 -2.36 0.55 -26.01
N THR A 124 -1.23 0.38 -25.31
CA THR A 124 -0.28 1.43 -25.03
C THR A 124 0.84 1.46 -26.08
N ASP A 125 1.53 2.58 -26.20
CA ASP A 125 2.65 2.76 -27.13
C ASP A 125 3.95 2.12 -26.60
N SER A 126 4.03 1.88 -25.29
CA SER A 126 5.16 1.23 -24.60
C SER A 126 4.70 0.64 -23.26
N ALA A 127 5.54 -0.10 -22.56
CA ALA A 127 5.24 -0.49 -21.18
C ALA A 127 5.49 0.67 -20.21
N PRO A 128 4.64 0.87 -19.18
CA PRO A 128 4.91 1.83 -18.11
C PRO A 128 6.17 1.40 -17.35
N LYS A 129 6.99 2.38 -16.95
CA LYS A 129 8.14 2.14 -16.07
C LYS A 129 7.81 2.68 -14.69
N HIS A 130 7.78 1.83 -13.67
CA HIS A 130 7.54 2.25 -12.28
C HIS A 130 8.40 3.48 -11.95
N PRO A 131 7.85 4.56 -11.36
CA PRO A 131 6.54 4.68 -10.70
C PRO A 131 5.34 4.99 -11.63
N GLN A 132 5.46 4.77 -12.94
CA GLN A 132 4.34 4.86 -13.86
C GLN A 132 3.41 3.65 -13.76
N LEU A 133 2.12 3.92 -13.86
CA LEU A 133 1.03 2.96 -13.87
C LEU A 133 0.24 3.09 -15.17
N GLY A 134 -0.04 1.95 -15.81
CA GLY A 134 -0.90 1.90 -16.98
C GLY A 134 -2.36 2.03 -16.58
N GLU A 135 -3.05 3.09 -17.04
CA GLU A 135 -4.45 3.35 -16.73
C GLU A 135 -5.24 3.77 -17.98
N VAL A 136 -6.57 3.66 -17.90
CA VAL A 136 -7.50 4.29 -18.84
C VAL A 136 -7.99 5.60 -18.23
N ALA A 137 -8.01 6.66 -19.04
CA ALA A 137 -8.65 7.92 -18.71
C ALA A 137 -9.91 8.14 -19.57
N ILE A 138 -10.94 8.72 -18.95
CA ILE A 138 -12.16 9.19 -19.59
C ILE A 138 -12.17 10.71 -19.68
N TYR A 139 -12.52 11.25 -20.84
CA TYR A 139 -12.70 12.67 -21.03
C TYR A 139 -14.11 13.10 -20.60
N ARG A 140 -14.19 13.93 -19.57
CA ARG A 140 -15.43 14.53 -19.03
C ARG A 140 -15.11 15.88 -18.40
N ASP A 141 -16.11 16.76 -18.29
CA ASP A 141 -15.99 18.04 -17.58
C ASP A 141 -14.80 18.90 -18.05
N GLY A 142 -14.50 18.85 -19.36
CA GLY A 142 -13.41 19.61 -19.97
C GLY A 142 -12.00 19.03 -19.79
N GLY A 143 -11.84 17.86 -19.16
CA GLY A 143 -10.53 17.26 -18.88
C GLY A 143 -10.48 15.73 -18.93
N TRP A 144 -9.28 15.19 -18.92
CA TRP A 144 -9.04 13.75 -18.80
C TRP A 144 -9.03 13.35 -17.32
N ASN A 145 -9.88 12.38 -16.97
CA ASN A 145 -10.05 11.88 -15.62
C ASN A 145 -9.72 10.39 -15.59
N ARG A 146 -9.05 9.92 -14.55
CA ARG A 146 -8.74 8.49 -14.38
C ARG A 146 -10.03 7.67 -14.28
N MET A 147 -10.04 6.49 -14.90
CA MET A 147 -11.03 5.46 -14.57
C MET A 147 -10.55 4.72 -13.32
N MET A 148 -11.47 4.16 -12.52
CA MET A 148 -11.09 3.45 -11.29
C MET A 148 -10.74 1.98 -11.55
N ALA A 149 -11.57 1.30 -12.32
CA ALA A 149 -11.37 -0.12 -12.62
C ALA A 149 -10.32 -0.31 -13.71
N ASN A 150 -9.02 -0.19 -13.40
CA ASN A 150 -7.93 -0.45 -14.36
C ASN A 150 -7.22 -1.77 -14.08
N PHE A 151 -6.71 -2.40 -15.13
CA PHE A 151 -5.75 -3.50 -15.04
C PHE A 151 -4.75 -3.39 -16.20
N TYR A 152 -3.45 -3.41 -15.90
CA TYR A 152 -2.42 -3.39 -16.94
C TYR A 152 -1.98 -4.80 -17.28
N ARG A 153 -2.13 -5.17 -18.55
CA ARG A 153 -1.69 -6.45 -19.10
C ARG A 153 -0.32 -6.27 -19.75
N ALA A 154 0.72 -6.72 -19.05
CA ALA A 154 2.10 -6.59 -19.52
C ALA A 154 2.38 -7.41 -20.79
N SER A 155 1.74 -8.57 -20.97
CA SER A 155 1.99 -9.49 -22.10
C SER A 155 1.75 -8.88 -23.48
N ASP A 156 0.82 -7.92 -23.60
CA ASP A 156 0.48 -7.25 -24.86
C ASP A 156 0.48 -5.72 -24.75
N SER A 157 0.95 -5.18 -23.63
CA SER A 157 0.98 -3.75 -23.33
C SER A 157 -0.40 -3.09 -23.46
N THR A 158 -1.44 -3.71 -22.90
CA THR A 158 -2.80 -3.15 -22.90
C THR A 158 -3.25 -2.74 -21.50
N VAL A 159 -4.08 -1.68 -21.43
CA VAL A 159 -4.79 -1.29 -20.21
C VAL A 159 -6.26 -1.62 -20.37
N LEU A 160 -6.82 -2.35 -19.42
CA LEU A 160 -8.21 -2.75 -19.38
C LEU A 160 -8.98 -1.82 -18.47
N THR A 161 -10.22 -1.52 -18.83
CA THR A 161 -11.20 -0.89 -17.93
C THR A 161 -12.60 -1.47 -18.08
N ARG A 162 -13.42 -1.34 -17.04
CA ARG A 162 -14.85 -1.66 -17.08
C ARG A 162 -15.72 -0.40 -17.01
N THR A 163 -16.80 -0.36 -17.78
CA THR A 163 -17.74 0.77 -17.73
C THR A 163 -19.15 0.41 -18.17
N LYS A 164 -20.15 1.05 -17.54
CA LYS A 164 -21.56 1.03 -18.00
C LYS A 164 -21.90 2.24 -18.88
N ASN A 165 -20.95 3.16 -19.09
CA ASN A 165 -21.16 4.31 -19.97
C ASN A 165 -21.27 3.82 -21.42
N THR A 166 -22.37 4.15 -22.10
CA THR A 166 -22.62 3.74 -23.50
C THR A 166 -22.00 4.69 -24.52
N ARG A 167 -21.45 5.84 -24.09
CA ARG A 167 -20.82 6.84 -24.95
C ARG A 167 -19.47 7.36 -24.45
N PRO A 168 -18.56 6.51 -23.93
CA PRO A 168 -17.35 7.00 -23.29
C PRO A 168 -16.35 7.53 -24.32
N PHE A 169 -15.55 8.49 -23.88
CA PHE A 169 -14.44 9.05 -24.64
C PHE A 169 -13.14 8.74 -23.92
N LEU A 170 -12.40 7.73 -24.38
CA LEU A 170 -11.35 7.06 -23.63
C LEU A 170 -9.98 7.19 -24.28
N ARG A 171 -8.94 7.02 -23.47
CA ARG A 171 -7.56 6.85 -23.92
C ARG A 171 -6.75 6.06 -22.90
N ALA A 172 -5.69 5.40 -23.37
CA ALA A 172 -4.65 4.92 -22.49
C ALA A 172 -3.74 6.08 -22.02
N VAL A 173 -3.37 6.07 -20.75
CA VAL A 173 -2.44 7.01 -20.13
C VAL A 173 -1.45 6.26 -19.25
N PHE A 174 -0.29 6.88 -19.02
CA PHE A 174 0.51 6.54 -17.85
C PHE A 174 0.28 7.59 -16.78
N ARG A 175 -0.06 7.14 -15.58
CA ARG A 175 -0.04 7.97 -14.39
C ARG A 175 1.27 7.73 -13.66
N THR A 176 2.00 8.78 -13.34
CA THR A 176 3.19 8.66 -12.48
C THR A 176 2.76 8.89 -11.04
N LEU A 177 3.10 7.98 -10.12
CA LEU A 177 2.91 8.23 -8.68
C LEU A 177 3.64 9.52 -8.28
N GLN A 178 3.01 10.31 -7.43
CA GLN A 178 3.50 11.61 -7.02
C GLN A 178 4.54 11.46 -5.91
N ALA A 179 5.63 12.21 -6.03
CA ALA A 179 6.68 12.27 -5.02
C ALA A 179 7.18 13.70 -4.89
N ARG A 180 7.36 14.17 -3.65
CA ARG A 180 8.04 15.43 -3.36
C ARG A 180 9.55 15.25 -3.49
N SER A 181 10.24 16.33 -3.88
CA SER A 181 11.71 16.38 -3.96
C SER A 181 12.17 17.78 -3.57
N GLY A 182 13.33 17.90 -2.92
CA GLY A 182 13.90 19.18 -2.53
C GLY A 182 14.81 19.05 -1.31
N PRO A 183 15.48 20.13 -0.89
CA PRO A 183 16.31 20.14 0.33
C PRO A 183 15.50 19.78 1.59
N GLU A 184 14.22 20.12 1.64
CA GLU A 184 13.34 19.78 2.77
C GLU A 184 13.14 18.26 2.94
N VAL A 185 13.20 17.50 1.84
CA VAL A 185 13.05 16.03 1.86
C VAL A 185 14.26 15.41 2.55
N GLU A 186 15.44 15.94 2.27
CA GLU A 186 16.69 15.46 2.88
C GLU A 186 16.75 15.83 4.35
N ARG A 187 16.38 17.07 4.70
CA ARG A 187 16.28 17.51 6.09
C ARG A 187 15.25 16.67 6.87
N GLY A 188 14.09 16.43 6.28
CA GLY A 188 13.05 15.57 6.86
C GLY A 188 13.52 14.14 7.05
N ARG A 189 14.28 13.59 6.09
CA ARG A 189 14.88 12.26 6.21
C ARG A 189 15.83 12.18 7.39
N GLU A 190 16.70 13.17 7.57
CA GLU A 190 17.61 13.26 8.72
C GLU A 190 16.83 13.27 10.03
N LEU A 191 15.88 14.20 10.18
CA LEU A 191 15.02 14.28 11.37
C LEU A 191 14.30 12.95 11.65
N TYR A 192 13.73 12.33 10.62
CA TYR A 192 13.03 11.05 10.73
C TYR A 192 13.91 9.90 11.24
N THR A 193 15.20 9.92 10.92
CA THR A 193 16.15 8.86 11.27
C THR A 193 16.99 9.14 12.49
N GLU A 194 17.18 10.41 12.84
CA GLU A 194 18.19 10.83 13.81
C GLU A 194 17.59 11.57 15.02
N GLU A 195 16.43 12.21 14.88
CA GLU A 195 15.84 13.04 15.93
C GLU A 195 14.98 12.22 16.89
N THR A 196 15.25 12.38 18.19
CA THR A 196 14.55 11.69 19.29
C THR A 196 13.48 12.55 19.92
N TRP A 197 13.51 13.87 19.67
CA TRP A 197 12.51 14.81 20.18
C TRP A 197 12.42 14.80 21.71
N GLY A 198 13.49 14.50 22.43
CA GLY A 198 13.49 14.47 23.90
C GLY A 198 12.76 13.26 24.51
N ASP A 199 12.50 12.22 23.71
CA ASP A 199 11.83 11.00 24.16
C ASP A 199 12.71 10.10 25.07
N GLU A 200 13.95 10.51 25.33
CA GLU A 200 14.83 9.93 26.34
C GLU A 200 14.15 9.90 27.72
N ALA A 201 13.29 10.87 28.01
CA ALA A 201 12.55 10.89 29.27
C ALA A 201 11.65 9.67 29.46
N ILE A 202 11.25 9.01 28.37
CA ILE A 202 10.38 7.84 28.43
C ILE A 202 11.17 6.59 28.28
N TRP A 203 11.94 6.48 27.19
CA TRP A 203 12.67 5.26 26.94
C TRP A 203 13.85 5.13 27.89
N GLY A 204 14.58 6.21 28.09
CA GLY A 204 15.72 6.31 28.98
C GLY A 204 15.34 6.40 30.45
N ASP A 205 14.50 7.37 30.84
CA ASP A 205 14.27 7.67 32.26
C ASP A 205 13.10 6.86 32.85
N PHE A 206 11.94 6.83 32.19
CA PHE A 206 10.77 6.10 32.70
C PHE A 206 10.91 4.58 32.57
N TYR A 207 11.22 4.08 31.38
CA TYR A 207 11.39 2.64 31.12
C TYR A 207 12.76 2.14 31.52
N GLU A 208 13.81 2.98 31.54
CA GLU A 208 15.18 2.54 31.79
C GLU A 208 15.69 1.55 30.73
N LEU A 209 15.24 1.72 29.48
CA LEU A 209 15.54 0.85 28.33
C LEU A 209 17.05 0.72 28.09
N HIS A 210 17.81 1.79 28.31
CA HIS A 210 19.28 1.77 28.19
C HIS A 210 19.93 0.67 29.04
N LYS A 211 19.35 0.30 30.20
CA LYS A 211 19.86 -0.80 31.06
C LYS A 211 19.70 -2.17 30.39
N VAL A 212 18.64 -2.37 29.61
CA VAL A 212 18.46 -3.58 28.79
C VAL A 212 19.47 -3.55 27.64
N LEU A 213 19.49 -2.46 26.87
CA LEU A 213 20.30 -2.35 25.66
C LEU A 213 21.82 -2.41 25.92
N ASN A 214 22.29 -1.99 27.09
CA ASN A 214 23.69 -2.14 27.48
C ASN A 214 24.15 -3.61 27.58
N ASN A 215 23.20 -4.55 27.69
CA ASN A 215 23.47 -5.97 27.95
C ASN A 215 23.03 -6.91 26.82
N VAL A 216 22.39 -6.41 25.75
CA VAL A 216 21.97 -7.26 24.62
C VAL A 216 23.17 -7.65 23.75
N THR A 217 23.15 -8.86 23.20
CA THR A 217 24.09 -9.29 22.15
C THR A 217 23.54 -8.92 20.76
N PRO A 218 24.38 -8.89 19.71
CA PRO A 218 23.89 -8.74 18.33
C PRO A 218 22.82 -9.77 17.93
N ASN A 219 23.00 -11.05 18.31
CA ASN A 219 22.00 -12.10 18.05
C ASN A 219 20.67 -11.83 18.76
N MET A 220 20.70 -11.39 20.02
CA MET A 220 19.48 -11.00 20.74
C MET A 220 18.79 -9.80 20.09
N ALA A 221 19.55 -8.76 19.74
CA ALA A 221 19.04 -7.56 19.10
C ALA A 221 18.36 -7.89 17.75
N VAL A 222 18.99 -8.72 16.91
CA VAL A 222 18.37 -9.21 15.67
C VAL A 222 17.14 -10.06 15.94
N GLY A 223 17.16 -10.88 16.99
CA GLY A 223 16.04 -11.73 17.41
C GLY A 223 14.79 -10.94 17.80
N ILE A 224 14.94 -9.73 18.36
CA ILE A 224 13.85 -8.80 18.66
C ILE A 224 13.53 -7.82 17.52
N GLY A 225 14.17 -8.00 16.35
CA GLY A 225 13.83 -7.26 15.13
C GLY A 225 14.68 -6.03 14.82
N ALA A 226 15.84 -5.85 15.48
CA ALA A 226 16.77 -4.78 15.15
C ALA A 226 17.17 -4.82 13.66
N GLN A 227 17.35 -3.63 13.08
CA GLN A 227 17.92 -3.42 11.75
C GLN A 227 19.23 -2.64 11.92
N VAL A 228 20.22 -2.91 11.07
CA VAL A 228 21.55 -2.30 11.18
C VAL A 228 21.91 -1.58 9.88
N ASP A 229 22.17 -0.27 9.98
CA ASP A 229 22.70 0.53 8.88
C ASP A 229 24.16 0.15 8.62
N ILE A 230 24.39 -0.51 7.48
CA ILE A 230 25.73 -0.99 7.11
C ILE A 230 26.75 0.14 6.96
N SER A 231 26.31 1.37 6.67
CA SER A 231 27.21 2.51 6.46
C SER A 231 27.83 3.05 7.74
N LYS A 232 27.23 2.72 8.89
CA LYS A 232 27.65 3.16 10.22
C LYS A 232 28.37 2.06 11.02
N VAL A 233 28.47 0.84 10.49
CA VAL A 233 29.10 -0.29 11.20
C VAL A 233 30.60 -0.02 11.41
N PRO A 234 31.11 -0.06 12.66
CA PRO A 234 32.54 0.09 12.94
C PRO A 234 33.43 -0.89 12.18
N GLN A 235 34.57 -0.42 11.68
CA GLN A 235 35.47 -1.20 10.82
C GLN A 235 35.92 -2.53 11.46
N PHE A 236 36.18 -2.56 12.76
CA PHE A 236 36.61 -3.79 13.43
C PHE A 236 35.54 -4.90 13.38
N ILE A 237 34.25 -4.54 13.34
CA ILE A 237 33.14 -5.49 13.16
C ILE A 237 33.11 -5.96 11.71
N VAL A 238 33.28 -5.04 10.75
CA VAL A 238 33.38 -5.37 9.32
C VAL A 238 34.50 -6.39 9.08
N ASP A 239 35.68 -6.15 9.66
CA ASP A 239 36.84 -7.03 9.51
C ASP A 239 36.55 -8.45 10.05
N VAL A 240 35.91 -8.56 11.21
CA VAL A 240 35.49 -9.86 11.76
C VAL A 240 34.48 -10.55 10.85
N MET A 241 33.43 -9.84 10.41
CA MET A 241 32.34 -10.40 9.61
C MET A 241 32.79 -10.83 8.20
N LEU A 242 33.82 -10.19 7.65
CA LEU A 242 34.42 -10.54 6.35
C LEU A 242 35.56 -11.58 6.45
N SER A 243 36.04 -11.91 7.64
CA SER A 243 37.09 -12.92 7.82
C SER A 243 36.62 -14.35 7.57
N ASP A 244 37.54 -15.30 7.42
CA ASP A 244 37.23 -16.75 7.43
C ASP A 244 37.26 -17.35 8.86
N ASN A 245 37.37 -16.52 9.89
CA ASN A 245 37.37 -16.96 11.29
C ASN A 245 35.93 -17.06 11.82
N PHE A 246 35.26 -18.17 11.51
CA PHE A 246 33.87 -18.41 11.93
C PHE A 246 33.68 -18.43 13.45
N ALA A 247 34.69 -18.86 14.22
CA ALA A 247 34.64 -18.82 15.67
C ALA A 247 34.63 -17.37 16.19
N ALA A 248 35.44 -16.49 15.59
CA ALA A 248 35.42 -15.06 15.93
C ALA A 248 34.11 -14.38 15.53
N LYS A 249 33.50 -14.77 14.40
CA LYS A 249 32.17 -14.28 14.03
C LYS A 249 31.12 -14.64 15.06
N GLN A 250 31.07 -15.93 15.45
CA GLN A 250 30.09 -16.38 16.44
C GLN A 250 30.31 -15.68 17.79
N ALA A 251 31.57 -15.58 18.24
CA ALA A 251 31.90 -14.86 19.47
C ALA A 251 31.46 -13.39 19.41
N ALA A 252 31.70 -12.70 18.28
CA ALA A 252 31.27 -11.31 18.11
C ALA A 252 29.74 -11.16 18.10
N LEU A 253 29.01 -12.09 17.48
CA LEU A 253 27.54 -12.07 17.45
C LEU A 253 26.89 -12.34 18.81
N ASP A 254 27.63 -12.94 19.75
CA ASP A 254 27.21 -13.24 21.11
C ASP A 254 27.83 -12.30 22.17
N ASP A 255 28.60 -11.28 21.75
CA ASP A 255 29.26 -10.34 22.67
C ASP A 255 28.47 -9.03 22.82
N PRO A 256 27.97 -8.69 24.02
CA PRO A 256 27.29 -7.42 24.26
C PRO A 256 28.16 -6.18 23.96
N ALA A 257 29.49 -6.28 24.05
CA ALA A 257 30.37 -5.17 23.69
C ALA A 257 30.27 -4.81 22.20
N VAL A 258 30.02 -5.80 21.33
CA VAL A 258 29.81 -5.58 19.90
C VAL A 258 28.49 -4.84 19.66
N ALA A 259 27.42 -5.22 20.37
CA ALA A 259 26.15 -4.49 20.29
C ALA A 259 26.28 -3.05 20.79
N ARG A 260 26.97 -2.82 21.92
CA ARG A 260 27.22 -1.45 22.42
C ARG A 260 28.04 -0.62 21.43
N ALA A 261 29.02 -1.22 20.76
CA ALA A 261 29.79 -0.52 19.72
C ALA A 261 28.93 -0.15 18.50
N LEU A 262 27.97 -1.00 18.11
CA LEU A 262 27.00 -0.67 17.06
C LEU A 262 26.05 0.46 17.50
N LEU A 263 25.54 0.42 18.73
CA LEU A 263 24.69 1.44 19.31
C LEU A 263 25.40 2.80 19.39
N LYS A 264 26.63 2.82 19.89
CA LYS A 264 27.45 4.03 20.02
C LYS A 264 27.86 4.63 18.67
N ALA A 265 27.86 3.82 17.61
CA ALA A 265 28.08 4.28 16.25
C ALA A 265 26.79 4.68 15.53
N ASP A 266 25.65 4.70 16.22
CA ASP A 266 24.30 4.92 15.66
C ASP A 266 23.95 3.95 14.52
N ALA A 267 24.57 2.77 14.50
CA ALA A 267 24.39 1.76 13.46
C ALA A 267 23.10 0.96 13.64
N ILE A 268 22.57 0.85 14.86
CA ILE A 268 21.25 0.28 15.09
C ILE A 268 20.19 1.31 14.68
N VAL A 269 19.37 0.96 13.70
CA VAL A 269 18.42 1.88 13.08
C VAL A 269 17.41 2.37 14.12
N GLY A 270 17.42 3.69 14.32
CA GLY A 270 16.47 4.43 15.14
C GLY A 270 16.65 4.35 16.65
N VAL A 271 17.81 3.92 17.13
CA VAL A 271 18.18 3.96 18.55
C VAL A 271 19.29 4.98 18.76
N ARG A 272 19.12 5.94 19.68
CA ARG A 272 20.10 7.00 19.95
C ARG A 272 20.50 6.94 21.43
N GLY A 273 21.75 6.55 21.68
CA GLY A 273 22.28 6.40 23.03
C GLY A 273 22.84 7.71 23.58
N VAL A 274 22.65 7.96 24.87
CA VAL A 274 23.30 9.04 25.62
C VAL A 274 24.46 8.45 26.43
N TYR A 275 25.63 9.09 26.40
CA TYR A 275 26.88 8.57 26.98
C TYR A 275 27.57 9.63 27.85
N ASP A 276 26.93 9.98 28.98
CA ASP A 276 27.38 11.10 29.81
C ASP A 276 28.25 10.67 31.01
N ASP A 277 28.51 9.37 31.18
CA ASP A 277 29.41 8.86 32.22
C ASP A 277 30.87 8.80 31.70
N PRO A 278 31.75 9.73 32.12
CA PRO A 278 33.14 9.74 31.68
C PRO A 278 33.95 8.55 32.21
N ASP A 279 33.52 7.92 33.31
CA ASP A 279 34.20 6.73 33.86
C ASP A 279 33.81 5.46 33.10
N ASN A 280 32.64 5.45 32.45
CA ASN A 280 32.14 4.35 31.63
C ASN A 280 31.67 4.85 30.25
N PRO A 281 32.57 5.36 29.38
CA PRO A 281 32.19 6.07 28.16
C PRO A 281 31.50 5.20 27.11
N ASP A 282 31.53 3.87 27.25
CA ASP A 282 30.87 2.92 26.36
C ASP A 282 29.50 2.43 26.88
N MET A 283 29.09 2.89 28.05
CA MET A 283 27.81 2.54 28.67
C MET A 283 26.81 3.67 28.45
N MET A 284 25.64 3.33 27.91
CA MET A 284 24.56 4.30 27.80
C MET A 284 24.03 4.65 29.19
N THR A 285 23.89 5.94 29.46
CA THR A 285 23.24 6.50 30.64
C THR A 285 21.75 6.77 30.41
N SER A 286 21.35 6.94 29.15
CA SER A 286 19.97 7.10 28.70
C SER A 286 19.85 6.70 27.22
N VAL A 287 18.64 6.66 26.67
CA VAL A 287 18.39 6.30 25.27
C VAL A 287 17.11 6.95 24.77
N GLY A 288 17.15 7.50 23.57
CA GLY A 288 15.99 7.97 22.82
C GLY A 288 15.77 7.11 21.57
N LEU A 289 14.54 7.14 21.05
CA LEU A 289 14.15 6.40 19.85
C LEU A 289 13.72 7.38 18.76
N THR A 290 13.87 6.98 17.50
CA THR A 290 13.44 7.81 16.36
C THR A 290 12.34 7.08 15.59
N CYS A 291 11.65 7.76 14.68
CA CYS A 291 10.63 7.14 13.82
C CYS A 291 11.17 5.92 13.04
N ALA A 292 12.48 5.90 12.76
CA ALA A 292 13.10 4.85 11.98
C ALA A 292 13.07 3.46 12.63
N ILE A 293 12.98 3.34 13.96
CA ILE A 293 12.98 2.03 14.63
C ILE A 293 11.83 1.13 14.15
N CYS A 294 10.66 1.75 13.93
CA CYS A 294 9.43 1.09 13.50
C CYS A 294 9.22 1.13 11.99
N HIS A 295 9.72 2.16 11.30
CA HIS A 295 9.32 2.45 9.91
C HIS A 295 10.46 2.42 8.89
N VAL A 296 11.66 2.04 9.31
CA VAL A 296 12.79 1.83 8.41
C VAL A 296 13.26 0.39 8.51
N THR A 297 13.46 -0.20 7.35
CA THR A 297 14.09 -1.52 7.22
C THR A 297 15.45 -1.36 6.55
N VAL A 298 16.22 -2.44 6.46
CA VAL A 298 17.42 -2.45 5.64
C VAL A 298 17.33 -3.56 4.60
N LYS A 299 18.01 -3.36 3.47
CA LYS A 299 18.20 -4.44 2.51
C LYS A 299 19.14 -5.49 3.12
N PRO A 300 18.68 -6.72 3.43
CA PRO A 300 19.51 -7.70 4.11
C PRO A 300 20.76 -8.07 3.31
N THR A 301 21.88 -8.27 4.00
CA THR A 301 23.16 -8.68 3.41
C THR A 301 23.46 -10.13 3.78
N PRO A 302 23.83 -10.99 2.81
CA PRO A 302 24.24 -12.37 3.09
C PRO A 302 25.64 -12.42 3.68
N PHE A 303 25.81 -13.16 4.78
CA PHE A 303 27.10 -13.40 5.43
C PHE A 303 27.39 -14.88 5.55
N GLN A 304 28.63 -15.27 5.24
CA GLN A 304 29.13 -16.61 5.50
C GLN A 304 29.44 -16.76 7.00
N LEU A 305 28.56 -17.42 7.76
CA LEU A 305 28.71 -17.54 9.22
C LEU A 305 29.39 -18.84 9.67
N GLN A 306 29.44 -19.86 8.81
CA GLN A 306 30.07 -21.15 9.09
C GLN A 306 30.80 -21.67 7.85
N ALA A 307 31.80 -22.53 8.01
CA ALA A 307 32.44 -23.18 6.87
C ALA A 307 31.45 -24.08 6.13
N ASP A 308 31.47 -24.05 4.79
CA ASP A 308 30.70 -24.94 3.91
C ASP A 308 29.16 -24.87 4.06
N ALA A 309 28.63 -23.86 4.75
CA ALA A 309 27.19 -23.60 4.85
C ALA A 309 26.72 -22.57 3.81
N ASP A 310 25.42 -22.44 3.59
CA ASP A 310 24.89 -21.34 2.78
C ASP A 310 24.98 -20.00 3.55
N PRO A 311 25.27 -18.88 2.89
CA PRO A 311 25.24 -17.56 3.52
C PRO A 311 23.88 -17.23 4.15
N VAL A 312 23.92 -16.69 5.36
CA VAL A 312 22.72 -16.25 6.09
C VAL A 312 22.47 -14.77 5.82
N SER A 313 21.26 -14.42 5.38
CA SER A 313 20.88 -13.01 5.19
C SER A 313 20.58 -12.35 6.54
N LEU A 314 21.48 -11.49 6.98
CA LEU A 314 21.33 -10.71 8.21
C LEU A 314 20.67 -9.35 7.92
N PRO A 315 19.92 -8.77 8.88
CA PRO A 315 19.28 -7.46 8.74
C PRO A 315 20.30 -6.32 8.88
N ILE A 316 21.35 -6.38 8.06
CA ILE A 316 22.43 -5.41 7.99
C ILE A 316 22.50 -4.94 6.55
N GLY A 317 22.36 -3.64 6.29
CA GLY A 317 22.41 -3.14 4.93
C GLY A 317 22.04 -1.67 4.79
N PRO A 318 21.96 -1.17 3.54
CA PRO A 318 21.45 0.16 3.26
C PRO A 318 19.99 0.30 3.72
N LEU A 319 19.65 1.48 4.23
CA LEU A 319 18.29 1.82 4.67
C LEU A 319 17.28 1.71 3.51
N VAL A 320 16.08 1.25 3.84
CA VAL A 320 14.92 1.15 2.96
C VAL A 320 13.74 1.83 3.65
N PHE A 321 13.27 2.92 3.03
CA PHE A 321 12.18 3.74 3.52
C PHE A 321 10.85 3.31 2.92
N GLY A 322 9.79 3.36 3.73
CA GLY A 322 8.42 3.05 3.31
C GLY A 322 7.85 1.78 3.93
N PRO A 323 8.47 0.60 3.76
CA PRO A 323 8.04 -0.61 4.46
C PRO A 323 8.23 -0.49 5.97
N PRO A 324 7.28 -0.97 6.79
CA PRO A 324 7.45 -1.03 8.23
C PRO A 324 8.42 -2.14 8.65
N ASN A 325 9.07 -1.98 9.81
CA ASN A 325 9.86 -3.01 10.45
C ASN A 325 8.94 -4.03 11.15
N THR A 326 8.41 -4.97 10.37
CA THR A 326 7.47 -6.00 10.85
C THR A 326 8.09 -7.04 11.76
N ARG A 327 9.41 -6.96 12.01
CA ARG A 327 10.13 -7.84 12.94
C ARG A 327 10.34 -7.22 14.31
N MET A 328 10.22 -5.89 14.46
CA MET A 328 10.44 -5.23 15.74
C MET A 328 9.39 -5.68 16.75
N ASP A 329 9.81 -6.38 17.80
CA ASP A 329 8.93 -6.77 18.90
C ASP A 329 9.07 -5.77 20.04
N ALA A 330 8.40 -4.62 19.88
CA ALA A 330 8.46 -3.52 20.83
C ALA A 330 7.95 -3.93 22.21
N GLY A 331 6.89 -4.75 22.27
CA GLY A 331 6.31 -5.20 23.52
C GLY A 331 7.24 -6.16 24.26
N LEU A 332 7.84 -7.14 23.56
CA LEU A 332 8.83 -8.02 24.16
C LEU A 332 10.04 -7.23 24.69
N LEU A 333 10.55 -6.26 23.92
CA LEU A 333 11.65 -5.39 24.35
C LEU A 333 11.30 -4.63 25.63
N LEU A 334 10.15 -3.95 25.65
CA LEU A 334 9.68 -3.21 26.83
C LEU A 334 9.45 -4.12 28.02
N SER A 335 9.01 -5.36 27.80
CA SER A 335 8.77 -6.31 28.87
C SER A 335 10.02 -6.61 29.70
N PHE A 336 11.22 -6.49 29.14
CA PHE A 336 12.48 -6.71 29.85
C PHE A 336 13.02 -5.51 30.61
N THR A 337 12.39 -4.34 30.46
CA THR A 337 12.85 -3.12 31.11
C THR A 337 12.65 -3.16 32.63
N PRO A 338 13.51 -2.53 33.43
CA PRO A 338 13.35 -2.49 34.89
C PRO A 338 11.97 -2.00 35.34
N ARG A 339 11.41 -1.01 34.62
CA ARG A 339 10.08 -0.47 34.88
C ARG A 339 8.97 -1.52 34.78
N VAL A 340 9.06 -2.40 33.78
CA VAL A 340 8.09 -3.48 33.55
C VAL A 340 8.45 -4.72 34.37
N GLN A 341 9.72 -5.06 34.57
CA GLN A 341 10.10 -6.24 35.36
C GLN A 341 9.88 -6.06 36.87
N SER A 342 10.04 -4.85 37.39
CA SER A 342 10.07 -4.62 38.85
C SER A 342 9.46 -3.30 39.31
N GLY A 343 9.08 -2.43 38.38
CA GLY A 343 8.49 -1.11 38.66
C GLY A 343 6.96 -1.11 38.61
N SER A 344 6.37 0.06 38.30
CA SER A 344 4.91 0.24 38.27
C SER A 344 4.21 -0.60 37.22
N GLU A 345 4.91 -0.96 36.15
CA GLU A 345 4.34 -1.61 34.97
C GLU A 345 4.38 -3.13 35.04
N ASN A 346 4.79 -3.71 36.18
CA ASN A 346 4.90 -5.17 36.34
C ASN A 346 3.57 -5.91 36.12
N ILE A 347 2.45 -5.28 36.47
CA ILE A 347 1.14 -5.88 36.25
C ILE A 347 0.81 -6.11 34.76
N ASN A 348 1.52 -5.43 33.85
CA ASN A 348 1.28 -5.45 32.41
C ASN A 348 2.30 -6.33 31.64
N ILE A 349 3.17 -7.12 32.30
CA ILE A 349 4.21 -7.92 31.61
C ILE A 349 3.61 -8.83 30.52
N ALA A 350 2.56 -9.58 30.86
CA ALA A 350 1.93 -10.51 29.93
C ALA A 350 1.30 -9.78 28.74
N ASP A 351 0.75 -8.60 28.99
CA ASP A 351 0.21 -7.73 27.96
C ASP A 351 1.35 -7.32 27.02
N TYR A 352 2.42 -6.67 27.48
CA TYR A 352 3.55 -6.31 26.62
C TYR A 352 4.09 -7.51 25.79
N GLN A 353 4.21 -8.70 26.38
CA GLN A 353 4.67 -9.90 25.68
C GLN A 353 3.70 -10.41 24.59
N ASN A 354 2.43 -10.04 24.66
CA ASN A 354 1.41 -10.42 23.67
C ASN A 354 1.34 -9.45 22.47
N TRP A 355 2.05 -8.31 22.49
CA TRP A 355 2.13 -7.43 21.30
C TRP A 355 2.72 -8.17 20.12
N GLY A 356 3.82 -8.90 20.29
CA GLY A 356 4.49 -9.60 19.20
C GLY A 356 5.07 -8.68 18.12
N PRO A 357 5.76 -9.27 17.13
CA PRO A 357 6.53 -8.52 16.13
C PRO A 357 5.68 -7.61 15.23
N GLY A 358 6.20 -6.42 14.95
CA GLY A 358 5.61 -5.47 14.01
C GLY A 358 4.36 -4.77 14.52
N ARG A 359 4.04 -4.91 15.82
CA ARG A 359 2.85 -4.33 16.44
C ARG A 359 3.20 -3.50 17.67
N ILE A 360 2.41 -2.47 17.90
CA ILE A 360 2.53 -1.56 19.04
C ILE A 360 1.14 -1.06 19.44
N ASP A 361 0.89 -0.90 20.73
CA ASP A 361 -0.29 -0.18 21.20
C ASP A 361 0.10 1.19 21.77
N PRO A 362 0.06 2.26 20.96
CA PRO A 362 0.42 3.59 21.43
C PRO A 362 -0.53 4.12 22.50
N ARG A 363 -1.76 3.61 22.60
CA ARG A 363 -2.74 4.10 23.58
C ARG A 363 -2.47 3.53 24.97
N PHE A 364 -1.76 2.41 25.06
CA PHE A 364 -1.62 1.68 26.31
C PHE A 364 -0.59 2.30 27.27
N PHE A 365 0.13 3.36 26.88
CA PHE A 365 1.14 3.93 27.75
C PHE A 365 0.53 4.59 29.01
N PRO A 366 1.10 4.38 30.22
CA PRO A 366 0.44 4.68 31.49
C PRO A 366 -0.05 6.12 31.68
N ASN A 367 0.70 7.08 31.10
CA ASN A 367 0.43 8.50 31.23
C ASN A 367 -0.19 9.10 29.95
N ASN A 368 -0.40 8.29 28.91
CA ASN A 368 -1.06 8.75 27.70
C ASN A 368 -2.52 9.14 28.03
N PRO A 369 -2.99 10.36 27.71
CA PRO A 369 -4.39 10.77 27.92
C PRO A 369 -5.41 9.87 27.19
N PHE A 370 -4.97 9.16 26.15
CA PHE A 370 -5.72 8.17 25.40
C PHE A 370 -5.70 6.76 25.99
N ASN A 371 -5.03 6.55 27.12
CA ASN A 371 -5.07 5.26 27.77
C ASN A 371 -6.50 4.96 28.25
N ASP A 372 -7.10 3.97 27.61
CA ASP A 372 -8.44 3.45 27.87
C ASP A 372 -8.42 2.17 28.71
N GLY A 373 -7.23 1.72 29.12
CA GLY A 373 -7.02 0.48 29.86
C GLY A 373 -7.27 -0.78 29.03
N VAL A 374 -7.36 -0.66 27.70
CA VAL A 374 -7.63 -1.77 26.79
C VAL A 374 -6.40 -2.06 25.94
N PHE A 375 -6.09 -3.35 25.84
CA PHE A 375 -4.92 -3.84 25.12
C PHE A 375 -5.29 -4.31 23.70
N ASN A 376 -4.96 -3.52 22.69
CA ASN A 376 -5.24 -3.79 21.27
C ASN A 376 -4.07 -3.38 20.35
N PRO A 377 -2.92 -4.09 20.40
CA PRO A 377 -1.77 -3.78 19.56
C PRO A 377 -2.13 -3.73 18.08
N SER A 378 -1.65 -2.68 17.42
CA SER A 378 -1.87 -2.47 15.99
C SER A 378 -0.58 -2.66 15.21
N SER A 379 -0.67 -3.26 14.04
CA SER A 379 0.41 -3.38 13.06
C SER A 379 0.90 -2.00 12.64
N ILE A 380 2.23 -1.87 12.58
CA ILE A 380 2.90 -0.65 12.14
C ILE A 380 2.62 -0.46 10.64
N PRO A 381 2.08 0.70 10.20
CA PRO A 381 1.73 0.91 8.80
C PRO A 381 2.95 1.25 7.94
N GLN A 382 2.79 1.00 6.64
CA GLN A 382 3.69 1.46 5.60
C GLN A 382 3.53 2.97 5.31
N HIS A 383 4.61 3.61 4.87
CA HIS A 383 4.69 5.03 4.54
C HIS A 383 4.97 5.23 3.05
N TRP A 384 3.93 5.29 2.23
CA TRP A 384 4.09 5.64 0.81
C TRP A 384 2.81 6.20 0.17
N ASN A 385 3.00 6.86 -0.96
CA ASN A 385 1.94 7.40 -1.82
C ASN A 385 1.08 8.48 -1.14
N TYR A 386 1.60 9.17 -0.13
CA TYR A 386 0.82 10.16 0.64
C TYR A 386 0.23 11.29 -0.22
N LEU A 387 0.94 11.75 -1.26
CA LEU A 387 0.40 12.76 -2.18
C LEU A 387 -0.80 12.23 -2.98
N ASP A 388 -0.72 10.99 -3.47
CA ASP A 388 -1.80 10.37 -4.24
C ASP A 388 -3.00 9.95 -3.35
N LEU A 389 -2.72 9.57 -2.10
CA LEU A 389 -3.71 9.29 -1.06
C LEU A 389 -4.44 10.58 -0.65
N ALA A 390 -3.71 11.66 -0.39
CA ALA A 390 -4.30 12.96 -0.04
C ALA A 390 -5.21 13.50 -1.15
N GLU A 391 -4.83 13.35 -2.43
CA GLU A 391 -5.70 13.72 -3.58
C GLU A 391 -7.06 12.99 -3.56
N GLN A 392 -7.15 11.84 -2.88
CA GLN A 392 -8.34 10.98 -2.82
C GLN A 392 -9.13 11.12 -1.52
N GLY A 393 -8.86 12.16 -0.72
CA GLY A 393 -9.47 12.31 0.60
C GLY A 393 -8.96 11.28 1.61
N TYR A 394 -7.84 10.61 1.29
CA TYR A 394 -7.14 9.79 2.26
C TYR A 394 -6.17 10.66 3.05
N ALA A 395 -6.81 11.48 3.88
CA ALA A 395 -6.15 12.48 4.69
C ALA A 395 -5.62 11.95 6.04
N ALA A 396 -5.84 10.68 6.41
CA ALA A 396 -5.67 10.23 7.80
C ALA A 396 -4.66 9.09 7.95
N THR A 397 -4.01 9.03 9.11
CA THR A 397 -3.13 7.94 9.54
C THR A 397 -3.90 6.63 9.75
N TRP A 398 -3.17 5.52 9.75
CA TRP A 398 -3.66 4.13 9.84
C TRP A 398 -4.69 3.87 10.96
N ILE A 399 -4.59 4.58 12.09
CA ILE A 399 -5.49 4.45 13.25
C ILE A 399 -6.61 5.50 13.30
N GLY A 400 -6.72 6.39 12.29
CA GLY A 400 -7.87 7.28 12.11
C GLY A 400 -8.00 8.43 13.11
N VAL A 401 -6.99 8.71 13.93
CA VAL A 401 -7.07 9.74 14.99
C VAL A 401 -6.93 11.16 14.44
N LEU A 402 -6.14 11.41 13.39
CA LEU A 402 -5.99 12.74 12.78
C LEU A 402 -6.43 12.75 11.32
N GLN A 403 -7.21 13.75 10.90
CA GLN A 403 -7.52 14.07 9.51
C GLN A 403 -6.63 15.23 9.04
N THR A 404 -5.97 15.05 7.90
CA THR A 404 -5.25 16.10 7.18
C THR A 404 -6.19 16.96 6.36
N ARG A 405 -5.95 18.24 6.42
CA ARG A 405 -6.54 19.27 5.59
C ARG A 405 -5.38 20.05 4.95
N PRO A 406 -5.56 20.59 3.75
CA PRO A 406 -4.54 21.41 3.10
C PRO A 406 -4.03 22.59 3.95
N ASP A 407 -4.78 22.99 4.98
CA ASP A 407 -4.49 24.09 5.90
C ASP A 407 -4.01 23.67 7.30
N ASN A 408 -4.00 22.36 7.64
CA ASN A 408 -3.55 21.87 8.95
C ASN A 408 -2.28 21.00 8.93
N HIS A 409 -1.82 20.54 7.76
CA HIS A 409 -0.58 19.77 7.62
C HIS A 409 -0.44 18.55 8.55
N SER A 410 -1.52 17.91 9.00
CA SER A 410 -1.41 16.87 10.06
C SER A 410 -0.68 15.58 9.67
N LEU A 411 -0.17 15.45 8.44
CA LEU A 411 0.80 14.42 8.04
C LEU A 411 2.18 14.75 8.61
N ALA A 412 2.50 16.04 8.72
CA ALA A 412 3.61 16.57 9.52
C ALA A 412 3.44 16.19 10.99
N SER A 413 2.19 16.16 11.45
CA SER A 413 1.80 15.71 12.79
C SER A 413 1.56 14.21 12.90
N ALA A 414 1.77 13.38 11.86
CA ALA A 414 1.66 11.92 12.02
C ALA A 414 2.81 11.35 12.89
N PRO A 415 4.07 11.78 12.69
CA PRO A 415 5.14 11.61 13.68
C PRO A 415 4.78 12.21 15.04
N GLU A 416 4.16 13.39 15.08
CA GLU A 416 3.75 14.07 16.31
C GLU A 416 2.63 13.35 17.06
N CYS A 417 1.64 12.77 16.40
CA CYS A 417 0.62 11.95 17.03
C CYS A 417 1.24 10.63 17.49
N GLY A 418 2.26 10.13 16.78
CA GLY A 418 3.16 9.13 17.31
C GLY A 418 3.82 9.62 18.61
N ILE A 419 4.36 10.83 18.67
CA ILE A 419 5.06 11.38 19.84
C ILE A 419 4.09 11.70 21.01
N ASP A 420 2.95 12.32 20.73
CA ASP A 420 1.88 12.70 21.67
C ASP A 420 1.15 11.47 22.23
N LEU A 421 0.88 10.45 21.40
CA LEU A 421 0.25 9.20 21.84
C LEU A 421 1.27 8.20 22.42
N VAL A 422 2.42 7.98 21.78
CA VAL A 422 3.39 6.93 22.16
C VAL A 422 4.32 7.43 23.27
N LEU A 423 4.63 8.72 23.30
CA LEU A 423 5.78 9.25 24.05
C LEU A 423 5.38 10.31 25.07
N ASP A 424 4.31 10.14 25.84
CA ASP A 424 4.05 10.82 27.14
C ASP A 424 4.53 12.29 27.23
N ARG A 425 4.33 13.05 26.14
CA ARG A 425 4.81 14.42 25.94
C ARG A 425 3.77 15.09 25.07
N ASN A 426 3.02 16.02 25.66
CA ASN A 426 1.90 16.70 25.00
C ASN A 426 2.42 17.51 23.81
N GLY A 427 2.37 16.93 22.61
CA GLY A 427 2.98 17.52 21.42
C GLY A 427 2.47 18.93 21.19
N ALA A 428 3.37 19.89 21.05
CA ALA A 428 2.99 21.22 20.60
C ALA A 428 2.61 21.13 19.13
N TRP A 429 1.30 21.03 18.85
CA TRP A 429 0.73 21.01 17.50
C TRP A 429 1.33 22.13 16.67
N GLY A 430 2.42 21.83 15.95
CA GLY A 430 3.44 22.83 15.57
C GLY A 430 2.99 23.81 14.49
N THR A 431 1.67 23.98 14.29
CA THR A 431 1.06 24.99 13.44
C THR A 431 -0.15 25.62 14.14
N PRO A 432 -0.44 26.92 13.93
CA PRO A 432 -1.63 27.57 14.50
C PRO A 432 -2.99 26.95 14.15
N ASN A 433 -3.03 26.01 13.19
CA ASN A 433 -4.24 25.34 12.69
C ASN A 433 -4.29 23.85 13.06
N ALA A 434 -3.19 23.31 13.59
CA ALA A 434 -3.18 22.04 14.29
C ALA A 434 -3.39 22.46 15.74
N SER A 435 -4.62 22.36 16.23
CA SER A 435 -4.97 22.58 17.62
C SER A 435 -5.78 21.35 18.01
N ILE A 436 -5.68 20.89 19.26
CA ILE A 436 -6.53 19.82 19.79
C ILE A 436 -8.02 20.08 19.51
N GLN A 437 -8.42 21.35 19.46
CA GLN A 437 -9.80 21.80 19.18
C GLN A 437 -10.17 21.78 17.68
N ASP A 438 -9.18 21.71 16.80
CA ASP A 438 -9.29 21.69 15.33
C ASP A 438 -8.83 20.35 14.72
N ILE A 439 -8.58 19.33 15.56
CA ILE A 439 -8.37 17.97 15.08
C ILE A 439 -9.71 17.44 14.58
N GLU A 440 -9.85 17.32 13.27
CA GLU A 440 -10.86 16.43 12.73
C GLU A 440 -10.37 14.99 12.95
N ILE A 441 -10.99 14.31 13.89
CA ILE A 441 -10.72 12.91 14.18
C ILE A 441 -11.61 12.16 13.22
N GLY A 442 -11.02 11.20 12.51
CA GLY A 442 -11.73 10.45 11.48
C GLY A 442 -13.06 9.89 11.97
N ASN A 443 -13.12 9.54 13.26
CA ASN A 443 -14.34 9.37 14.04
C ASN A 443 -14.28 10.28 15.28
N PRO A 444 -15.26 11.15 15.60
CA PRO A 444 -15.19 12.03 16.76
C PRO A 444 -14.82 11.26 18.04
N LEU A 445 -13.74 11.68 18.71
CA LEU A 445 -13.39 11.12 20.01
C LEU A 445 -14.52 11.37 21.02
N PRO A 446 -14.69 10.47 22.00
CA PRO A 446 -15.49 10.79 23.18
C PRO A 446 -14.93 12.06 23.86
N GLN A 447 -15.82 12.95 24.31
CA GLN A 447 -15.46 14.25 24.90
C GLN A 447 -14.45 14.12 26.06
N GLU A 448 -14.53 13.05 26.84
CA GLU A 448 -13.59 12.80 27.95
C GLU A 448 -12.12 12.74 27.51
N PHE A 449 -11.83 12.28 26.29
CA PHE A 449 -10.47 12.24 25.76
C PHE A 449 -10.01 13.63 25.31
N LEU A 450 -10.92 14.42 24.71
CA LEU A 450 -10.64 15.82 24.38
C LEU A 450 -10.35 16.65 25.65
N ASP A 451 -11.12 16.43 26.71
CA ASP A 451 -10.93 17.11 27.99
C ASP A 451 -9.59 16.72 28.64
N LYS A 452 -9.21 15.43 28.61
CA LYS A 452 -7.91 14.96 29.11
C LYS A 452 -6.75 15.58 28.32
N LEU A 453 -6.89 15.71 27.02
CA LEU A 453 -5.87 16.34 26.17
C LEU A 453 -5.72 17.83 26.47
N GLU A 454 -6.83 18.56 26.65
CA GLU A 454 -6.79 19.97 27.05
C GLU A 454 -6.09 20.15 28.40
N VAL A 455 -6.36 19.28 29.37
CA VAL A 455 -5.67 19.29 30.67
C VAL A 455 -4.19 19.02 30.49
N ALA A 456 -3.83 17.98 29.74
CA ALA A 456 -2.45 17.55 29.55
C ALA A 456 -1.60 18.67 28.90
N GLU A 457 -2.11 19.30 27.84
CA GLU A 457 -1.50 20.45 27.17
C GLU A 457 -1.21 21.62 28.12
N ILE A 458 -2.10 21.87 29.09
CA ILE A 458 -1.93 22.93 30.09
C ILE A 458 -0.91 22.54 31.16
N THR A 459 -0.96 21.29 31.63
CA THR A 459 -0.18 20.85 32.81
C THR A 459 1.26 20.50 32.48
N GLU A 460 1.51 19.99 31.28
CA GLU A 460 2.82 19.53 30.84
C GLU A 460 3.01 19.89 29.36
N PRO A 461 3.24 21.19 29.04
CA PRO A 461 3.44 21.61 27.65
C PRO A 461 4.63 20.83 27.07
N GLY A 462 4.45 20.18 25.92
CA GLY A 462 5.47 19.29 25.37
C GLY A 462 6.69 20.01 24.83
N ASN A 463 7.53 19.23 24.15
CA ASN A 463 8.83 19.67 23.69
C ASN A 463 8.70 20.78 22.62
N ASP A 464 9.71 21.66 22.55
CA ASP A 464 9.81 22.75 21.56
C ASP A 464 10.02 22.18 20.13
N LEU A 465 8.99 21.54 19.56
CA LEU A 465 8.98 21.09 18.17
C LEU A 465 8.89 22.30 17.25
N LEU A 466 9.90 22.49 16.41
CA LEU A 466 9.85 23.58 15.43
C LEU A 466 8.89 23.22 14.30
N LYS A 467 7.98 24.14 13.98
CA LYS A 467 7.08 24.04 12.82
C LYS A 467 7.79 23.55 11.55
N GLN A 468 8.99 24.08 11.30
CA GLN A 468 9.74 23.76 10.09
C GLN A 468 10.17 22.29 10.06
N ASP A 469 10.56 21.72 11.19
CA ASP A 469 11.00 20.34 11.24
C ASP A 469 9.84 19.37 10.93
N LEU A 470 8.63 19.66 11.43
CA LEU A 470 7.43 18.90 11.07
C LEU A 470 7.16 18.96 9.56
N LEU A 471 7.24 20.15 8.95
CA LEU A 471 7.04 20.33 7.51
C LEU A 471 8.11 19.60 6.68
N ASP A 472 9.34 19.51 7.19
CA ASP A 472 10.41 18.78 6.54
C ASP A 472 10.17 17.26 6.63
N VAL A 473 9.77 16.73 7.79
CA VAL A 473 9.37 15.31 7.92
C VAL A 473 8.16 14.98 7.04
N GLU A 474 7.16 15.86 6.96
CA GLU A 474 6.04 15.73 6.02
C GLU A 474 6.55 15.64 4.58
N ALA A 475 7.48 16.52 4.22
CA ALA A 475 8.07 16.52 2.88
C ALA A 475 8.77 15.20 2.57
N PHE A 476 9.50 14.65 3.54
CA PHE A 476 10.13 13.36 3.44
C PHE A 476 9.12 12.23 3.23
N LEU A 477 8.05 12.15 4.03
CA LEU A 477 6.99 11.15 3.85
C LEU A 477 6.31 11.26 2.48
N GLN A 478 6.09 12.49 2.00
CA GLN A 478 5.55 12.77 0.66
C GLN A 478 6.51 12.41 -0.49
N SER A 479 7.77 12.11 -0.21
CA SER A 479 8.76 11.66 -1.22
C SER A 479 8.69 10.17 -1.51
N ILE A 480 8.06 9.37 -0.64
CA ILE A 480 8.10 7.92 -0.71
C ILE A 480 6.93 7.41 -1.56
N VAL A 481 7.24 6.67 -2.62
CA VAL A 481 6.27 5.96 -3.47
C VAL A 481 6.33 4.47 -3.20
N SER A 482 5.21 3.76 -3.37
CA SER A 482 5.16 2.32 -3.16
C SER A 482 6.10 1.59 -4.12
N PRO A 483 6.58 0.39 -3.77
CA PRO A 483 7.31 -0.47 -4.70
C PRO A 483 6.49 -0.81 -5.95
N ALA A 484 7.16 -1.29 -6.99
CA ALA A 484 6.49 -1.93 -8.12
C ALA A 484 5.80 -3.23 -7.65
N PRO A 485 4.71 -3.66 -8.31
CA PRO A 485 4.07 -4.93 -7.98
C PRO A 485 5.05 -6.10 -7.96
N GLY A 486 4.82 -7.05 -7.04
CA GLY A 486 5.59 -8.29 -6.95
C GLY A 486 5.31 -9.25 -8.12
N PRO A 487 5.93 -10.45 -8.15
CA PRO A 487 5.58 -11.47 -9.14
C PRO A 487 4.13 -11.97 -8.99
N PHE A 488 3.40 -12.09 -10.09
CA PHE A 488 2.03 -12.62 -10.14
C PHE A 488 1.73 -13.37 -11.45
N ASP A 489 0.73 -14.24 -11.43
CA ASP A 489 0.12 -14.84 -12.64
C ASP A 489 -0.84 -13.84 -13.26
N GLN A 490 -0.44 -13.27 -14.40
CA GLN A 490 -1.21 -12.22 -15.08
C GLN A 490 -2.61 -12.66 -15.50
N ALA A 491 -2.78 -13.91 -15.97
CA ALA A 491 -4.08 -14.38 -16.44
C ALA A 491 -5.05 -14.53 -15.26
N ARG A 492 -4.56 -15.03 -14.12
CA ARG A 492 -5.34 -15.10 -12.88
C ARG A 492 -5.59 -13.71 -12.29
N ALA A 493 -4.60 -12.82 -12.29
CA ALA A 493 -4.77 -11.45 -11.81
C ALA A 493 -5.85 -10.69 -12.61
N GLU A 494 -5.93 -10.91 -13.93
CA GLU A 494 -6.99 -10.33 -14.74
C GLU A 494 -8.38 -10.89 -14.39
N GLN A 495 -8.46 -12.18 -14.04
CA GLN A 495 -9.70 -12.77 -13.50
C GLN A 495 -10.05 -12.17 -12.13
N GLY A 496 -9.06 -12.03 -11.25
CA GLY A 496 -9.19 -11.40 -9.94
C GLY A 496 -9.67 -9.96 -10.02
N TRP A 497 -9.13 -9.18 -10.96
CA TRP A 497 -9.60 -7.83 -11.25
C TRP A 497 -11.09 -7.80 -11.63
N ARG A 498 -11.57 -8.75 -12.44
CA ARG A 498 -13.00 -8.86 -12.79
C ARG A 498 -13.86 -9.20 -11.58
N LEU A 499 -13.36 -10.03 -10.66
CA LEU A 499 -14.03 -10.37 -9.41
C LEU A 499 -14.06 -9.15 -8.46
N PHE A 500 -12.93 -8.47 -8.28
CA PHE A 500 -12.76 -7.32 -7.40
C PHE A 500 -13.73 -6.17 -7.74
N TYR A 501 -13.87 -5.85 -9.03
CA TYR A 501 -14.83 -4.85 -9.53
C TYR A 501 -16.18 -5.47 -9.94
N GLY A 502 -16.47 -6.69 -9.50
CA GLY A 502 -17.64 -7.47 -9.89
C GLY A 502 -18.18 -8.29 -8.73
N LYS A 503 -18.21 -9.62 -8.88
CA LYS A 503 -18.85 -10.55 -7.94
C LYS A 503 -18.36 -10.37 -6.49
N ALA A 504 -17.04 -10.22 -6.29
CA ALA A 504 -16.46 -10.12 -4.95
C ALA A 504 -16.71 -8.74 -4.29
N ASN A 505 -17.12 -7.74 -5.07
CA ASN A 505 -17.55 -6.42 -4.59
C ASN A 505 -16.52 -5.65 -3.74
N CYS A 506 -15.24 -6.02 -3.78
CA CYS A 506 -14.17 -5.38 -3.00
C CYS A 506 -14.08 -3.86 -3.26
N ALA A 507 -14.34 -3.45 -4.51
CA ALA A 507 -14.35 -2.05 -4.92
C ALA A 507 -15.47 -1.20 -4.30
N ALA A 508 -16.45 -1.80 -3.59
CA ALA A 508 -17.44 -1.05 -2.82
C ALA A 508 -16.80 -0.26 -1.65
N CYS A 509 -15.74 -0.82 -1.08
CA CYS A 509 -14.93 -0.16 -0.05
C CYS A 509 -13.65 0.40 -0.66
N HIS A 510 -12.92 -0.37 -1.48
CA HIS A 510 -11.67 0.04 -2.13
C HIS A 510 -11.93 0.78 -3.46
N SER A 511 -12.67 1.89 -3.37
CA SER A 511 -13.33 2.53 -4.51
C SER A 511 -12.49 3.58 -5.25
N SER A 512 -11.38 4.02 -4.65
CA SER A 512 -10.53 5.09 -5.18
C SER A 512 -9.37 4.57 -6.04
N GLY A 513 -8.62 5.48 -6.67
CA GLY A 513 -7.51 5.14 -7.59
C GLY A 513 -6.30 4.51 -6.91
N GLU A 514 -6.12 4.71 -5.60
CA GLU A 514 -5.11 4.03 -4.78
C GLU A 514 -5.69 2.78 -4.08
N GLY A 515 -6.92 2.42 -4.41
CA GLY A 515 -7.62 1.28 -3.79
C GLY A 515 -8.02 1.54 -2.34
N THR A 516 -8.15 2.78 -1.90
CA THR A 516 -8.70 3.12 -0.57
C THR A 516 -10.19 3.51 -0.65
N GLY A 517 -10.85 3.71 0.50
CA GLY A 517 -12.26 4.09 0.60
C GLY A 517 -12.51 5.59 0.68
N ALA A 518 -13.80 5.94 0.53
CA ALA A 518 -14.25 7.31 0.74
C ALA A 518 -14.00 7.76 2.18
N GLU A 519 -13.74 9.04 2.36
CA GLU A 519 -13.64 9.70 3.66
C GLU A 519 -14.86 9.40 4.55
N GLY A 520 -14.64 9.25 5.86
CA GLY A 520 -15.71 9.01 6.83
C GLY A 520 -16.20 7.56 6.94
N LYS A 521 -15.62 6.59 6.22
CA LYS A 521 -16.00 5.16 6.31
C LYS A 521 -14.99 4.34 7.10
N TYR A 522 -15.43 3.86 8.26
CA TYR A 522 -14.64 3.05 9.21
C TYR A 522 -15.31 1.70 9.47
N PHE A 523 -14.50 0.68 9.73
CA PHE A 523 -14.94 -0.71 9.88
C PHE A 523 -14.31 -1.33 11.13
N THR A 524 -15.07 -2.16 11.83
CA THR A 524 -14.62 -2.82 13.08
C THR A 524 -14.73 -4.34 13.00
N ASN A 525 -15.49 -4.87 12.05
CA ASN A 525 -15.85 -6.30 11.97
C ASN A 525 -15.04 -7.09 10.93
N ILE A 526 -13.87 -6.59 10.54
CA ILE A 526 -13.05 -7.14 9.44
C ILE A 526 -12.08 -8.24 9.88
N VAL A 527 -11.79 -8.34 11.18
CA VAL A 527 -10.95 -9.39 11.79
C VAL A 527 -11.78 -10.29 12.70
N GLU A 528 -11.22 -11.38 13.20
CA GLU A 528 -11.93 -12.30 14.10
C GLU A 528 -12.23 -11.66 15.46
N ASN A 529 -11.28 -10.88 16.00
CA ASN A 529 -11.41 -10.17 17.26
C ASN A 529 -11.64 -8.67 16.97
N PRO A 530 -12.88 -8.17 17.07
CA PRO A 530 -13.14 -6.76 16.81
C PRO A 530 -12.31 -5.86 17.74
N PRO A 531 -11.84 -4.69 17.25
CA PRO A 531 -11.14 -3.74 18.08
C PRO A 531 -12.02 -3.28 19.24
N GLN A 532 -11.40 -3.09 20.40
CA GLN A 532 -12.06 -2.63 21.62
C GLN A 532 -11.55 -1.23 22.02
N GLY A 533 -12.13 -0.65 23.07
CA GLY A 533 -11.74 0.66 23.57
C GLY A 533 -11.84 1.75 22.48
N LEU A 534 -10.87 2.64 22.42
CA LEU A 534 -10.77 3.69 21.43
C LEU A 534 -10.69 3.17 20.00
N LEU A 535 -10.13 1.99 19.74
CA LEU A 535 -10.11 1.44 18.38
C LEU A 535 -11.49 0.97 17.89
N SER A 536 -12.45 0.79 18.79
CA SER A 536 -13.82 0.41 18.42
C SER A 536 -14.57 1.51 17.64
N ILE A 537 -14.01 2.72 17.58
CA ILE A 537 -14.48 3.78 16.68
C ILE A 537 -14.25 3.42 15.20
N GLY A 538 -13.34 2.49 14.92
CA GLY A 538 -13.23 1.83 13.63
C GLY A 538 -11.98 2.18 12.81
N ILE A 539 -11.71 1.32 11.84
CA ILE A 539 -10.49 1.30 11.04
C ILE A 539 -10.81 1.76 9.63
N LYS A 540 -10.01 2.69 9.11
CA LYS A 540 -10.17 3.21 7.76
C LYS A 540 -9.80 2.15 6.73
N THR A 541 -10.51 2.09 5.61
CA THR A 541 -10.13 1.22 4.47
C THR A 541 -8.73 1.60 3.96
N PRO A 542 -7.70 0.73 4.08
CA PRO A 542 -6.35 1.10 3.68
C PRO A 542 -6.19 1.17 2.16
N GLY A 543 -5.18 1.89 1.69
CA GLY A 543 -4.73 1.83 0.30
C GLY A 543 -4.16 0.46 -0.03
N LEU A 544 -4.33 0.00 -1.28
CA LEU A 544 -3.95 -1.35 -1.69
C LEU A 544 -2.66 -1.43 -2.53
N ARG A 545 -1.99 -0.30 -2.75
CA ARG A 545 -0.73 -0.29 -3.51
C ARG A 545 0.45 -0.78 -2.69
N GLY A 546 1.27 -1.64 -3.28
CA GLY A 546 2.44 -2.19 -2.63
C GLY A 546 2.12 -3.31 -1.63
N LEU A 547 0.90 -3.85 -1.64
CA LEU A 547 0.44 -4.88 -0.69
C LEU A 547 1.40 -6.07 -0.57
N ALA A 548 2.03 -6.48 -1.68
CA ALA A 548 2.96 -7.60 -1.69
C ALA A 548 4.17 -7.44 -0.73
N PHE A 549 4.40 -6.24 -0.20
CA PHE A 549 5.55 -5.89 0.65
C PHE A 549 5.16 -5.54 2.10
N THR A 550 3.88 -5.69 2.47
CA THR A 550 3.37 -5.22 3.77
C THR A 550 2.75 -6.33 4.62
N ALA A 551 3.13 -7.59 4.41
CA ALA A 551 2.73 -8.66 5.32
C ALA A 551 3.38 -8.48 6.70
N PRO A 552 2.70 -8.83 7.81
CA PRO A 552 1.33 -9.37 7.87
C PRO A 552 0.26 -8.28 7.66
N TYR A 553 -0.96 -8.71 7.36
CA TYR A 553 -2.08 -7.86 6.97
C TYR A 553 -3.10 -7.69 8.10
N PHE A 554 -4.01 -6.73 7.87
CA PHE A 554 -4.95 -6.17 8.83
C PHE A 554 -4.29 -5.33 9.92
N HIS A 555 -5.12 -4.51 10.58
CA HIS A 555 -4.67 -3.64 11.65
C HIS A 555 -4.07 -4.40 12.84
N ASP A 556 -4.43 -5.67 13.06
CA ASP A 556 -3.96 -6.50 14.17
C ASP A 556 -2.90 -7.54 13.74
N GLY A 557 -2.55 -7.59 12.45
CA GLY A 557 -1.59 -8.54 11.90
C GLY A 557 -2.09 -9.99 11.85
N SER A 558 -3.40 -10.22 11.99
CA SER A 558 -3.99 -11.56 12.07
C SER A 558 -3.88 -12.39 10.79
N ALA A 559 -3.58 -11.78 9.63
CA ALA A 559 -3.41 -12.49 8.37
C ALA A 559 -1.95 -12.46 7.91
N ALA A 560 -1.28 -13.61 7.87
CA ALA A 560 0.12 -13.70 7.45
C ALA A 560 0.30 -13.51 5.93
N THR A 561 -0.69 -13.89 5.14
CA THR A 561 -0.64 -13.90 3.68
C THR A 561 -1.86 -13.22 3.04
N LEU A 562 -1.74 -12.81 1.78
CA LEU A 562 -2.90 -12.32 1.01
C LEU A 562 -3.98 -13.40 0.84
N ALA A 563 -3.60 -14.69 0.87
CA ALA A 563 -4.56 -15.79 0.84
C ALA A 563 -5.39 -15.81 2.13
N ASP A 564 -4.77 -15.59 3.29
CA ASP A 564 -5.48 -15.50 4.58
C ASP A 564 -6.42 -14.28 4.60
N VAL A 565 -6.02 -13.16 3.98
CA VAL A 565 -6.90 -11.98 3.81
C VAL A 565 -8.14 -12.33 3.00
N VAL A 566 -7.97 -12.95 1.83
CA VAL A 566 -9.12 -13.34 0.98
C VAL A 566 -9.98 -14.36 1.70
N GLN A 567 -9.38 -15.36 2.36
CA GLN A 567 -10.10 -16.36 3.13
C GLN A 567 -10.97 -15.71 4.22
N ARG A 568 -10.42 -14.76 4.99
CA ARG A 568 -11.15 -14.01 6.02
C ARG A 568 -12.33 -13.26 5.42
N TYR A 569 -12.14 -12.53 4.31
CA TYR A 569 -13.24 -11.80 3.68
C TYR A 569 -14.33 -12.70 3.11
N THR A 570 -14.00 -13.94 2.73
CA THR A 570 -14.97 -14.92 2.19
C THR A 570 -15.56 -15.85 3.25
N SER A 571 -15.31 -15.60 4.54
CA SER A 571 -15.89 -16.41 5.60
C SER A 571 -17.37 -16.12 5.79
N ALA A 572 -18.12 -17.10 6.30
CA ALA A 572 -19.58 -17.03 6.36
C ALA A 572 -20.13 -15.90 7.27
N ASP A 573 -19.33 -15.39 8.21
CA ASP A 573 -19.68 -14.28 9.09
C ASP A 573 -19.50 -12.89 8.44
N ILE A 574 -18.81 -12.79 7.29
CA ILE A 574 -18.72 -11.56 6.48
C ILE A 574 -19.67 -11.67 5.28
N SER A 575 -20.86 -11.10 5.44
CA SER A 575 -21.94 -11.19 4.43
C SER A 575 -21.74 -10.32 3.18
N GLU A 576 -20.81 -9.37 3.24
CA GLU A 576 -20.53 -8.37 2.22
C GLU A 576 -19.85 -8.96 0.98
N VAL A 577 -19.16 -10.09 1.15
CA VAL A 577 -18.52 -10.84 0.05
C VAL A 577 -19.29 -12.15 -0.14
N PRO A 578 -19.83 -12.41 -1.34
CA PRO A 578 -20.54 -13.66 -1.60
C PRO A 578 -19.57 -14.84 -1.60
N ASP A 579 -20.12 -16.05 -1.51
CA ASP A 579 -19.33 -17.27 -1.60
C ASP A 579 -18.52 -17.34 -2.92
N LEU A 580 -17.21 -17.52 -2.77
CA LEU A 580 -16.24 -17.57 -3.86
C LEU A 580 -15.58 -18.95 -3.87
N SER A 581 -15.51 -19.56 -5.06
CA SER A 581 -14.74 -20.79 -5.26
C SER A 581 -13.25 -20.59 -4.95
N ALA A 582 -12.53 -21.68 -4.69
CA ALA A 582 -11.10 -21.64 -4.45
C ALA A 582 -10.33 -20.97 -5.61
N GLU A 583 -10.75 -21.20 -6.85
CA GLU A 583 -10.18 -20.57 -8.04
C GLU A 583 -10.42 -19.06 -8.07
N GLU A 584 -11.63 -18.60 -7.70
CA GLU A 584 -11.95 -17.17 -7.60
C GLU A 584 -11.13 -16.49 -6.50
N GLN A 585 -10.95 -17.15 -5.35
CA GLN A 585 -10.12 -16.64 -4.26
C GLN A 585 -8.65 -16.52 -4.69
N MET A 586 -8.09 -17.55 -5.32
CA MET A 586 -6.73 -17.48 -5.87
C MET A 586 -6.58 -16.38 -6.91
N ALA A 587 -7.58 -16.15 -7.76
CA ALA A 587 -7.55 -15.09 -8.74
C ALA A 587 -7.49 -13.70 -8.06
N LEU A 588 -8.26 -13.48 -6.98
CA LEU A 588 -8.18 -12.26 -6.17
C LEU A 588 -6.79 -12.05 -5.56
N VAL A 589 -6.17 -13.11 -5.03
CA VAL A 589 -4.80 -13.05 -4.50
C VAL A 589 -3.82 -12.57 -5.58
N GLU A 590 -3.88 -13.14 -6.79
CA GLU A 590 -3.00 -12.72 -7.89
C GLU A 590 -3.27 -11.27 -8.33
N TYR A 591 -4.53 -10.82 -8.27
CA TYR A 591 -4.84 -9.41 -8.50
C TYR A 591 -4.24 -8.50 -7.42
N MET A 592 -4.36 -8.85 -6.14
CA MET A 592 -3.78 -8.08 -5.04
C MET A 592 -2.24 -7.98 -5.13
N LYS A 593 -1.57 -9.04 -5.59
CA LYS A 593 -0.12 -9.00 -5.87
C LYS A 593 0.27 -8.02 -6.98
N SER A 594 -0.67 -7.72 -7.88
CA SER A 594 -0.46 -6.83 -9.03
C SER A 594 -0.62 -5.33 -8.71
N LEU A 595 -0.94 -4.96 -7.46
CA LEU A 595 -1.32 -3.59 -7.06
C LEU A 595 -0.20 -2.71 -6.50
#